data_AF-A0A351BGU2-F1
#
_entry.id   AF-A0A351BGU2-F1
#
_cell.length_a   1.000
_cell.length_b   1.000
_cell.length_c   1.000
_cell.angle_alpha   90.00
_cell.angle_beta   90.00
_cell.angle_gamma   90.00
#
_symmetry.space_group_name_H-M   'P 1'
#
loop_
_entity.id
_entity.type
_entity.pdbx_description
1 polymer ?
#
loop_
_entity_poly.entity_id
_entity_poly.type
_entity_poly.pdbx_seq_one_letter_code
_entity_poly.pdbx_strand_id
1 'polypeptide(L)' 'GDAIAVRVDGTPLAERRTTLQFDITTDEWQQAAGDQVEHALEVAVVDRAGNALLVAAPVRFYVHRASRRN' A
#
# COMPACT_ATOMS: atom_id res chain seq x y z
N GLY A 1 12.37 -1.63 14.12
CA GLY A 1 11.80 -0.77 13.07
C GLY A 1 11.35 0.52 13.68
N ASP A 2 11.47 1.61 12.94
CA ASP A 2 11.03 2.96 13.33
C ASP A 2 9.61 3.24 12.79
N ALA A 3 9.25 2.63 11.66
CA ALA A 3 7.93 2.76 11.05
C ALA A 3 7.60 1.60 10.11
N ILE A 4 6.38 1.64 9.56
CA ILE A 4 5.85 0.73 8.56
C ILE A 4 5.77 1.46 7.22
N ALA A 5 6.38 0.91 6.19
CA ALA A 5 6.22 1.35 4.81
C ALA A 5 5.20 0.44 4.10
N VAL A 6 4.37 1.03 3.25
CA VAL A 6 3.32 0.33 2.51
C VAL A 6 3.54 0.57 1.02
N ARG A 7 3.36 -0.47 0.21
CA ARG A 7 3.34 -0.36 -1.25
C ARG A 7 2.06 -1.00 -1.80
N VAL A 8 1.46 -0.34 -2.77
CA VAL A 8 0.35 -0.88 -3.58
C VAL A 8 0.87 -1.03 -4.99
N ASP A 9 0.76 -2.23 -5.55
CA ASP A 9 1.21 -2.56 -6.90
C ASP A 9 2.68 -2.20 -7.17
N GLY A 10 3.51 -2.31 -6.12
CA GLY A 10 4.93 -1.92 -6.15
C GLY A 10 5.18 -0.42 -6.01
N THR A 11 4.16 0.42 -5.94
CA THR A 11 4.27 1.86 -5.71
C THR A 11 4.23 2.17 -4.20
N PRO A 12 5.27 2.79 -3.63
CA PRO A 12 5.25 3.17 -2.21
C PRO A 12 4.25 4.30 -1.94
N LEU A 13 3.52 4.16 -0.84
CA LEU A 13 2.70 5.24 -0.31
C LEU A 13 3.61 6.30 0.35
N ALA A 14 3.19 7.57 0.29
CA ALA A 14 3.99 8.68 0.78
C ALA A 14 4.14 8.66 2.32
N GLU A 15 3.10 8.25 3.03
CA GLU A 15 3.08 8.24 4.49
C GLU A 15 3.53 6.90 5.07
N ARG A 16 4.48 6.98 6.01
CA ARG A 16 4.86 5.84 6.85
C ARG A 16 3.87 5.72 8.01
N ARG A 17 3.54 4.49 8.39
CA ARG A 17 2.60 4.20 9.49
C ARG A 17 3.35 3.85 10.76
N THR A 18 2.86 4.30 11.89
CA THR A 18 3.40 3.99 13.23
C THR A 18 2.49 3.07 14.03
N THR A 19 1.27 2.85 13.56
CA THR A 19 0.27 1.95 14.13
C THR A 19 0.08 0.71 13.27
N LEU A 20 -0.33 -0.40 13.90
CA LEU A 20 -0.59 -1.67 13.19
C LEU A 20 -1.90 -1.65 12.40
N GLN A 21 -2.84 -0.80 12.80
CA GLN A 21 -4.09 -0.56 12.08
C GLN A 21 -4.03 0.81 11.44
N PHE A 22 -4.31 0.86 10.15
CA PHE A 22 -4.26 2.07 9.36
C PHE A 22 -5.10 1.89 8.10
N ASP A 23 -5.60 2.99 7.54
CA ASP A 23 -6.39 2.98 6.31
C ASP A 23 -5.57 3.49 5.13
N ILE A 24 -5.80 2.95 3.93
CA ILE A 24 -5.30 3.55 2.69
C ILE A 24 -6.33 4.59 2.25
N THR A 25 -5.92 5.85 2.20
CA THR A 25 -6.81 6.95 1.78
C THR A 25 -7.11 6.87 0.30
N THR A 26 -8.16 7.57 -0.15
CA THR A 26 -8.49 7.67 -1.57
C THR A 26 -7.32 8.24 -2.39
N ASP A 27 -6.63 9.25 -1.88
CA ASP A 27 -5.54 9.91 -2.61
C ASP A 27 -4.33 8.98 -2.77
N GLU A 28 -3.97 8.27 -1.69
CA GLU A 28 -2.93 7.23 -1.74
C GLU A 28 -3.30 6.12 -2.73
N TRP A 29 -4.55 5.69 -2.73
CA TRP A 29 -5.04 4.69 -3.67
C TRP A 29 -4.95 5.18 -5.12
N GLN A 30 -5.45 6.39 -5.42
CA GLN A 30 -5.41 6.96 -6.78
C GLN A 30 -3.98 7.18 -7.27
N GLN A 31 -3.04 7.45 -6.37
CA GLN A 31 -1.63 7.63 -6.71
C GLN A 31 -0.91 6.31 -6.98
N ALA A 32 -1.21 5.25 -6.22
CA ALA A 32 -0.41 4.04 -6.19
C ALA A 32 -1.02 2.85 -6.96
N ALA A 33 -2.34 2.70 -6.93
CA ALA A 33 -3.01 1.56 -7.56
C ALA A 33 -3.02 1.70 -9.09
N GLY A 34 -2.62 0.63 -9.78
CA GLY A 34 -2.67 0.61 -11.25
C GLY A 34 -4.07 0.39 -11.81
N ASP A 35 -4.20 0.48 -13.14
CA ASP A 35 -5.47 0.28 -13.85
C ASP A 35 -5.70 -1.22 -14.16
N GLN A 36 -5.82 -2.02 -13.11
CA GLN A 36 -6.15 -3.44 -13.18
C GLN A 36 -7.14 -3.82 -12.08
N VAL A 37 -7.65 -5.05 -12.12
CA VAL A 37 -8.58 -5.56 -11.11
C VAL A 37 -7.84 -6.24 -9.95
N GLU A 38 -6.75 -6.95 -10.25
CA GLU A 38 -5.91 -7.60 -9.23
C GLU A 38 -4.87 -6.61 -8.71
N HIS A 39 -4.77 -6.48 -7.40
CA HIS A 39 -3.81 -5.61 -6.74
C HIS A 39 -2.95 -6.39 -5.75
N ALA A 40 -1.73 -5.91 -5.53
CA ALA A 40 -0.81 -6.45 -4.55
C ALA A 40 -0.53 -5.40 -3.47
N LEU A 41 -0.74 -5.76 -2.20
CA LEU A 41 -0.36 -4.96 -1.04
C LEU A 41 0.88 -5.56 -0.40
N GLU A 42 1.91 -4.74 -0.24
CA GLU A 42 3.15 -5.09 0.46
C GLU A 42 3.33 -4.17 1.66
N VAL A 43 3.82 -4.75 2.75
CA VAL A 43 4.13 -4.01 3.97
C VAL A 43 5.52 -4.39 4.44
N ALA A 44 6.31 -3.39 4.82
CA ALA A 44 7.64 -3.58 5.36
C ALA A 44 7.84 -2.79 6.65
N VAL A 45 8.50 -3.38 7.64
CA VAL A 45 9.05 -2.64 8.77
C VAL A 45 10.36 -2.02 8.34
N VAL A 46 10.49 -0.69 8.46
CA VAL A 46 11.67 0.06 8.04
C VAL A 46 12.40 0.70 9.22
N ASP A 47 13.68 1.02 9.06
CA ASP A 47 14.42 1.88 9.99
C ASP A 47 14.13 3.38 9.75
N ARG A 48 14.78 4.26 10.53
CA ARG A 48 14.60 5.72 10.40
C ARG A 48 15.06 6.25 9.03
N ALA A 49 16.08 5.65 8.44
CA ALA A 49 16.57 6.00 7.11
C ALA A 49 15.64 5.49 5.99
N GLY A 50 14.69 4.61 6.31
CA GLY A 50 13.75 4.02 5.35
C GLY A 50 14.20 2.69 4.79
N ASN A 51 15.27 2.09 5.32
CA ASN A 51 15.73 0.77 4.87
C ASN A 51 14.79 -0.30 5.41
N ALA A 52 14.39 -1.24 4.56
CA ALA A 52 13.59 -2.38 4.96
C ALA A 52 14.37 -3.30 5.90
N LEU A 53 13.81 -3.55 7.08
CA LEU A 53 14.32 -4.51 8.05
C LEU A 53 13.61 -5.85 7.96
N LEU A 54 12.31 -5.82 7.62
CA LEU A 54 11.48 -7.00 7.42
C LEU A 54 10.41 -6.68 6.39
N VAL A 55 10.24 -7.54 5.39
CA VAL A 55 9.23 -7.39 4.33
C VAL A 55 8.24 -8.55 4.46
N ALA A 56 6.96 -8.23 4.57
CA ALA A 56 5.90 -9.24 4.59
C ALA A 56 5.68 -9.81 3.18
N ALA A 57 5.19 -11.05 3.11
CA ALA A 57 4.73 -11.60 1.83
C ALA A 57 3.57 -10.75 1.28
N PRO A 58 3.56 -10.44 -0.03
CA PRO A 58 2.50 -9.63 -0.62
C PRO A 58 1.13 -10.30 -0.48
N VAL A 59 0.12 -9.52 -0.11
CA VAL A 59 -1.28 -9.96 -0.13
C VAL A 59 -1.90 -9.52 -1.45
N ARG A 60 -2.57 -10.43 -2.13
CA ARG A 60 -3.29 -10.15 -3.38
C ARG A 60 -4.78 -10.08 -3.13
N PHE A 61 -5.43 -9.12 -3.77
CA PHE A 61 -6.86 -8.88 -3.62
C PHE A 61 -7.42 -8.27 -4.90
N TYR A 62 -8.73 -8.33 -5.07
CA TYR A 62 -9.41 -7.87 -6.29
C TYR A 62 -10.31 -6.68 -5.96
N VAL A 63 -10.15 -5.59 -6.70
CA VAL A 63 -10.98 -4.38 -6.60
C VAL A 63 -11.48 -4.01 -7.99
N HIS A 64 -12.78 -3.85 -8.12
CA HIS A 64 -13.38 -3.31 -9.33
C HIS A 64 -13.60 -1.81 -9.16
N ARG A 65 -13.20 -1.01 -10.17
CA ARG A 65 -13.66 0.37 -10.24
C ARG A 65 -15.19 0.37 -10.34
N ALA A 66 -15.84 1.15 -9.48
CA ALA A 66 -17.27 1.37 -9.58
C ALA A 66 -17.56 2.13 -10.88
N SER A 67 -18.02 1.43 -11.92
CA SER A 67 -18.54 2.07 -13.13
C SER A 67 -19.97 2.53 -12.86
N ARG A 68 -20.23 3.84 -12.93
CA ARG A 68 -21.62 4.31 -13.06
C ARG A 68 -22.05 4.12 -14.52
N ARG A 69 -23.12 3.37 -14.71
CA ARG A 69 -23.84 3.32 -16.00
C ARG A 69 -24.64 4.62 -16.09
N ASN A 70 -24.24 5.53 -16.98
CA ASN A 70 -25.08 6.67 -17.37
C ASN A 70 -26.26 6.19 -18.22
#